data_AF-A0A5N6JWE4-F1
#
_entry.id   AF-A0A5N6JWE4-F1
#
_cell.length_a   1.000
_cell.length_b   1.000
_cell.length_c   1.000
_cell.angle_alpha   90.00
_cell.angle_beta   90.00
_cell.angle_gamma   90.00
#
_symmetry.space_group_name_H-M   'P 1'
#
loop_
_entity.id
_entity.type
_entity.pdbx_description
1 polymer ?
#
loop_
_entity_poly.entity_id
_entity_poly.type
_entity_poly.pdbx_seq_one_letter_code
_entity_poly.pdbx_strand_id
1 'polypeptide(L)'
;MRTLGAIIVEPASYSKFNVDRSSCTGDEYDLALRVDIYHNIEKTLSHFSTNPHCLHTLSDVMSYTIATTTEEASTRGYSFFESCLEAGDTYSRDSEEYKNSRAEREYMGKQIPKLLDKFECDMIVLPTNLAMEPADVGGNPVVNVPMGFYPMGTEISMRNGLVDCGPGIPIGLCFIGRRWDDEKLIGAAYAYEQATKWREKGKMLVKCDIELPVSGNAEKAQVSHWLCRLHRLHTVYKFYH
;
A
#
# COMPACT_ATOMS: atom_id res chain seq x y z
N MET A 1 -21.31 8.48 -0.95
CA MET A 1 -21.46 7.77 0.33
C MET A 1 -22.87 7.93 0.90
N ARG A 2 -23.25 8.99 1.61
CA ARG A 2 -24.65 9.17 2.11
C ARG A 2 -25.72 8.99 1.02
N THR A 3 -25.49 9.57 -0.16
CA THR A 3 -26.35 9.43 -1.36
C THR A 3 -26.42 8.01 -1.96
N LEU A 4 -25.56 7.10 -1.52
CA LEU A 4 -25.51 5.68 -1.94
C LEU A 4 -26.09 4.76 -0.84
N GLY A 5 -26.76 5.32 0.17
CA GLY A 5 -27.34 4.58 1.30
C GLY A 5 -26.39 4.33 2.48
N ALA A 6 -25.11 4.74 2.39
CA ALA A 6 -24.16 4.53 3.48
C ALA A 6 -24.42 5.49 4.66
N ILE A 7 -24.59 4.93 5.86
CA ILE A 7 -24.59 5.68 7.12
C ILE A 7 -23.15 6.11 7.40
N ILE A 8 -22.91 7.41 7.60
CA ILE A 8 -21.59 7.93 7.97
C ILE A 8 -21.64 8.36 9.43
N VAL A 9 -20.96 7.59 10.28
CA VAL A 9 -20.62 7.97 11.65
C VAL A 9 -19.38 8.87 11.59
N GLU A 10 -19.54 10.14 11.91
CA GLU A 10 -18.42 11.07 12.06
C GLU A 10 -18.02 11.11 13.55
N PRO A 11 -16.93 10.42 13.97
CA PRO A 11 -16.42 10.59 15.33
C PRO A 11 -15.85 12.01 15.44
N ALA A 12 -16.61 12.91 16.10
CA ALA A 12 -16.32 14.34 16.26
C ALA A 12 -15.04 14.66 17.09
N SER A 13 -14.13 13.70 17.24
CA SER A 13 -12.89 13.77 17.99
C SER A 13 -11.97 12.63 17.57
N TYR A 14 -11.17 12.82 16.50
CA TYR A 14 -9.95 12.03 16.32
C TYR A 14 -9.02 12.17 17.53
N SER A 15 -9.14 13.25 18.32
CA SER A 15 -8.49 13.40 19.64
C SER A 15 -8.90 12.37 20.70
N LYS A 16 -10.01 11.63 20.52
CA LYS A 16 -10.34 10.44 21.34
C LYS A 16 -9.86 9.13 20.73
N PHE A 17 -9.42 9.16 19.48
CA PHE A 17 -8.52 8.14 18.96
C PHE A 17 -7.10 8.59 19.30
N ASN A 18 -6.75 8.42 20.57
CA ASN A 18 -5.39 8.62 21.07
C ASN A 18 -4.48 7.47 20.59
N VAL A 19 -4.46 7.23 19.27
CA VAL A 19 -3.23 6.90 18.57
C VAL A 19 -2.35 8.14 18.68
N ASP A 20 -1.79 8.27 19.88
CA ASP A 20 -0.67 9.15 20.10
C ASP A 20 0.43 8.65 19.18
N ARG A 21 0.53 9.24 17.99
CA ARG A 21 1.60 8.89 17.07
C ARG A 21 2.96 9.18 17.69
N SER A 22 3.08 9.97 18.77
CA SER A 22 4.34 10.11 19.49
C SER A 22 4.82 8.82 20.17
N SER A 23 3.93 7.86 20.47
CA SER A 23 4.31 6.48 20.85
C SER A 23 4.59 5.58 19.63
N CYS A 24 4.13 5.97 18.44
CA CYS A 24 4.37 5.26 17.18
C CYS A 24 5.55 5.84 16.36
N THR A 25 6.24 6.88 16.84
CA THR A 25 7.27 7.63 16.07
C THR A 25 8.71 7.23 16.38
N GLY A 26 8.96 6.19 17.19
CA GLY A 26 10.33 5.80 17.57
C GLY A 26 10.50 4.30 17.69
N ASP A 27 11.23 3.73 16.72
CA ASP A 27 12.02 2.48 16.72
C ASP A 27 11.43 1.14 17.23
N GLU A 28 10.62 1.13 18.29
CA GLU A 28 10.23 -0.08 19.03
C GLU A 28 9.41 -1.04 18.17
N TYR A 29 8.31 -0.63 17.55
CA TYR A 29 7.46 -1.54 16.76
C TYR A 29 8.09 -1.97 15.41
N ASP A 30 9.11 -1.26 14.91
CA ASP A 30 9.78 -1.57 13.65
C ASP A 30 11.03 -2.43 13.80
N LEU A 31 11.57 -2.59 15.00
CA LEU A 31 12.69 -3.50 15.27
C LEU A 31 12.39 -4.94 14.79
N ALA A 32 11.19 -5.47 15.08
CA ALA A 32 10.80 -6.81 14.64
C ALA A 32 10.79 -6.94 13.11
N LEU A 33 10.37 -5.91 12.38
CA LEU A 33 10.41 -5.90 10.92
C LEU A 33 11.86 -5.93 10.41
N ARG A 34 12.75 -5.10 10.98
CA ARG A 34 14.17 -5.07 10.61
C ARG A 34 14.88 -6.41 10.86
N VAL A 35 14.68 -6.99 12.04
CA VAL A 35 15.21 -8.31 12.42
C VAL A 35 14.62 -9.42 11.53
N ASP A 36 13.32 -9.37 11.21
CA ASP A 36 12.71 -10.34 10.31
C ASP A 36 13.21 -10.22 8.86
N ILE A 37 13.47 -9.02 8.34
CA ILE A 37 14.06 -8.84 7.00
C ILE A 37 15.45 -9.49 6.94
N TYR A 38 16.31 -9.20 7.92
CA TYR A 38 17.65 -9.82 8.02
C TYR A 38 17.57 -11.35 8.01
N HIS A 39 16.78 -11.93 8.92
CA HIS A 39 16.67 -13.38 9.08
C HIS A 39 15.87 -14.09 7.97
N ASN A 40 15.10 -13.37 7.15
CA ASN A 40 14.31 -13.96 6.05
C ASN A 40 14.94 -13.81 4.67
N ILE A 41 15.94 -12.94 4.47
CA ILE A 41 16.52 -12.72 3.13
C ILE A 41 17.15 -14.00 2.57
N GLU A 42 17.94 -14.74 3.34
CA GLU A 42 18.56 -15.99 2.87
C GLU A 42 17.50 -16.98 2.37
N LYS A 43 16.46 -17.21 3.19
CA LYS A 43 15.32 -18.06 2.82
C LYS A 43 14.59 -17.53 1.58
N THR A 44 14.40 -16.22 1.47
CA THR A 44 13.73 -15.60 0.33
C THR A 44 14.53 -15.77 -0.96
N LEU A 45 15.85 -15.56 -0.90
CA LEU A 45 16.77 -15.77 -2.02
C LEU A 45 16.88 -17.25 -2.42
N SER A 46 16.75 -18.17 -1.45
CA SER A 46 16.74 -19.63 -1.71
C SER A 46 15.55 -20.12 -2.55
N HIS A 47 14.45 -19.37 -2.63
CA HIS A 47 13.28 -19.73 -3.44
C HIS A 47 13.46 -19.45 -4.95
N PHE A 48 14.48 -18.69 -5.36
CA PHE A 48 14.73 -18.40 -6.77
C PHE A 48 15.48 -19.56 -7.44
N SER A 49 14.96 -20.07 -8.55
CA SER A 49 15.59 -21.15 -9.33
C SER A 49 16.91 -20.74 -10.00
N THR A 50 17.16 -19.44 -10.14
CA THR A 50 18.37 -18.86 -10.74
C THR A 50 18.86 -17.69 -9.91
N ASN A 51 20.11 -17.77 -9.46
CA ASN A 51 20.79 -16.71 -8.72
C ASN A 51 22.07 -16.28 -9.46
N PRO A 52 21.96 -15.45 -10.52
CA PRO A 52 23.07 -15.18 -11.44
C PRO A 52 24.24 -14.43 -10.80
N HIS A 53 24.01 -13.75 -9.66
CA HIS A 53 25.02 -13.00 -8.92
C HIS A 53 25.43 -13.68 -7.60
N CYS A 54 24.94 -14.90 -7.34
CA CYS A 54 25.25 -15.69 -6.13
C CYS A 54 25.02 -14.92 -4.81
N LEU A 55 23.93 -14.15 -4.73
CA LEU A 55 23.57 -13.39 -3.54
C LEU A 55 22.82 -14.29 -2.56
N HIS A 56 23.27 -14.39 -1.30
CA HIS A 56 22.67 -15.28 -0.30
C HIS A 56 22.27 -14.55 0.98
N THR A 57 22.87 -13.40 1.28
CA THR A 57 22.66 -12.61 2.49
C THR A 57 22.23 -11.19 2.17
N LEU A 58 21.72 -10.46 3.19
CA LEU A 58 21.44 -9.03 3.05
C LEU A 58 22.72 -8.24 2.71
N SER A 59 23.86 -8.66 3.26
CA SER A 59 25.18 -8.08 2.97
C SER A 59 25.59 -8.25 1.51
N ASP A 60 25.30 -9.40 0.88
CA ASP A 60 25.56 -9.61 -0.55
C ASP A 60 24.70 -8.68 -1.40
N VAL A 61 23.41 -8.58 -1.09
CA VAL A 61 22.45 -7.70 -1.80
C VAL A 61 22.90 -6.24 -1.71
N MET A 62 23.23 -5.75 -0.51
CA MET A 62 23.74 -4.39 -0.34
C MET A 62 25.07 -4.16 -1.07
N SER A 63 26.01 -5.10 -0.98
CA SER A 63 27.31 -4.98 -1.66
C SER A 63 27.14 -4.91 -3.18
N TYR A 64 26.23 -5.73 -3.73
CA TYR A 64 25.89 -5.70 -5.15
C TYR A 64 25.22 -4.38 -5.55
N THR A 65 24.23 -3.91 -4.80
CA THR A 65 23.54 -2.61 -5.05
C THR A 65 24.51 -1.43 -5.01
N ILE A 66 25.48 -1.41 -4.08
CA ILE A 66 26.48 -0.35 -3.96
C ILE A 66 27.50 -0.42 -5.12
N ALA A 67 27.93 -1.62 -5.52
CA ALA A 67 28.88 -1.81 -6.62
C ALA A 67 28.28 -1.54 -8.01
N THR A 68 26.96 -1.72 -8.16
CA THR A 68 26.26 -1.63 -9.45
C THR A 68 25.79 -0.21 -9.73
N THR A 69 26.53 0.54 -10.55
CA THR A 69 26.26 1.96 -10.84
C THR A 69 24.84 2.24 -11.35
N THR A 70 24.22 1.30 -12.06
CA THR A 70 22.85 1.44 -12.58
C THR A 70 21.75 1.40 -11.53
N GLU A 71 22.05 0.94 -10.30
CA GLU A 71 21.11 0.98 -9.17
C GLU A 71 21.09 2.36 -8.47
N GLU A 72 21.98 3.27 -8.84
CA GLU A 72 22.04 4.65 -8.33
C GLU A 72 22.04 4.75 -6.79
N ALA A 73 22.68 3.80 -6.08
CA ALA A 73 22.57 3.62 -4.63
C ALA A 73 22.78 4.89 -3.79
N SER A 74 23.71 5.78 -4.19
CA SER A 74 23.96 7.07 -3.53
C SER A 74 22.84 8.11 -3.72
N THR A 75 22.03 7.99 -4.77
CA THR A 75 20.89 8.88 -5.08
C THR A 75 19.58 8.31 -4.55
N ARG A 76 19.40 6.99 -4.60
CA ARG A 76 18.20 6.29 -4.12
C ARG A 76 18.21 6.06 -2.60
N GLY A 77 19.40 5.92 -2.02
CA GLY A 77 19.60 5.57 -0.62
C GLY A 77 19.42 4.07 -0.36
N TYR A 78 20.14 3.57 0.64
CA TYR A 78 20.08 2.17 1.08
C TYR A 78 20.10 2.03 2.62
N SER A 79 19.89 3.13 3.35
CA SER A 79 20.01 3.21 4.81
C SER A 79 18.99 2.36 5.57
N PHE A 80 17.84 2.04 4.97
CA PHE A 80 16.92 1.07 5.57
C PHE A 80 17.52 -0.34 5.64
N PHE A 81 18.30 -0.75 4.63
CA PHE A 81 19.02 -2.02 4.63
C PHE A 81 20.20 -2.00 5.61
N GLU A 82 20.93 -0.88 5.73
CA GLU A 82 21.94 -0.69 6.81
C GLU A 82 21.30 -0.90 8.19
N SER A 83 20.11 -0.31 8.43
CA SER A 83 19.39 -0.47 9.70
C SER A 83 18.86 -1.89 9.94
N CYS A 84 18.66 -2.68 8.88
CA CYS A 84 18.30 -4.10 8.98
C CYS A 84 19.52 -4.97 9.30
N LEU A 85 20.71 -4.66 8.74
CA LEU A 85 21.96 -5.31 9.14
C LEU A 85 22.27 -5.06 10.62
N GLU A 86 22.29 -3.79 11.03
CA GLU A 86 22.56 -3.41 12.43
C GLU A 86 21.60 -4.09 13.41
N ALA A 87 20.30 -4.11 13.08
CA ALA A 87 19.29 -4.77 13.91
C ALA A 87 19.47 -6.29 13.97
N GLY A 88 19.82 -6.95 12.86
CA GLY A 88 20.00 -8.41 12.82
C GLY A 88 21.31 -8.89 13.45
N ASP A 89 22.37 -8.09 13.38
CA ASP A 89 23.64 -8.36 14.05
C ASP A 89 23.54 -8.13 15.58
N THR A 90 22.65 -7.23 16.02
CA THR A 90 22.45 -6.88 17.44
C THR A 90 21.38 -7.72 18.13
N TYR A 91 20.27 -8.04 17.45
CA TYR A 91 19.08 -8.65 18.05
C TYR A 91 18.63 -9.92 17.31
N SER A 92 18.31 -10.96 18.07
CA SER A 92 17.69 -12.19 17.54
C SER A 92 16.17 -12.19 17.73
N ARG A 93 15.48 -13.13 17.09
CA ARG A 93 14.03 -13.38 17.32
C ARG A 93 13.67 -13.81 18.74
N ASP A 94 14.67 -14.19 19.55
CA ASP A 94 14.50 -14.54 20.96
C ASP A 94 14.81 -13.38 21.91
N SER A 95 15.27 -12.23 21.41
CA SER A 95 15.53 -11.05 22.25
C SER A 95 14.24 -10.46 22.82
N GLU A 96 14.36 -9.76 23.96
CA GLU A 96 13.21 -9.15 24.62
C GLU A 96 12.70 -7.95 23.83
N GLU A 97 13.60 -7.20 23.20
CA GLU A 97 13.31 -6.07 22.32
C GLU A 97 12.52 -6.52 21.08
N TYR A 98 12.90 -7.64 20.46
CA TYR A 98 12.13 -8.23 19.37
C TYR A 98 10.72 -8.65 19.83
N LYS A 99 10.60 -9.27 21.01
CA LYS A 99 9.31 -9.69 21.59
C LYS A 99 8.40 -8.50 21.93
N ASN A 100 8.96 -7.44 22.51
CA ASN A 100 8.24 -6.20 22.79
C ASN A 100 7.77 -5.52 21.50
N SER A 101 8.66 -5.43 20.51
CA SER A 101 8.34 -4.94 19.16
C SER A 101 7.18 -5.71 18.53
N ARG A 102 7.21 -7.04 18.59
CA ARG A 102 6.13 -7.93 18.13
C ARG A 102 4.82 -7.70 18.89
N ALA A 103 4.88 -7.54 20.21
CA ALA A 103 3.71 -7.28 21.05
C ALA A 103 3.05 -5.93 20.72
N GLU A 104 3.83 -4.89 20.47
CA GLU A 104 3.32 -3.57 20.06
C GLU A 104 2.69 -3.63 18.67
N ARG A 105 3.33 -4.28 17.68
CA ARG A 105 2.70 -4.54 16.37
C ARG A 105 1.35 -5.25 16.51
N GLU A 106 1.26 -6.25 17.38
CA GLU A 106 -0.02 -6.92 17.64
C GLU A 106 -1.05 -6.04 18.37
N TYR A 107 -0.61 -5.10 19.22
CA TYR A 107 -1.49 -4.14 19.87
C TYR A 107 -2.03 -3.09 18.89
N MET A 108 -1.17 -2.56 18.00
CA MET A 108 -1.53 -1.68 16.89
C MET A 108 -2.52 -2.36 15.93
N GLY A 109 -2.25 -3.61 15.54
CA GLY A 109 -3.12 -4.37 14.65
C GLY A 109 -4.52 -4.67 15.19
N LYS A 110 -4.71 -4.58 16.51
CA LYS A 110 -6.02 -4.74 17.16
C LYS A 110 -6.84 -3.44 17.18
N GLN A 111 -6.30 -2.29 16.76
CA GLN A 111 -7.01 -1.00 16.86
C GLN A 111 -8.13 -0.81 15.83
N ILE A 112 -7.96 -1.31 14.60
CA ILE A 112 -9.01 -1.25 13.56
C ILE A 112 -10.28 -2.01 13.96
N PRO A 113 -10.23 -3.32 14.31
CA PRO A 113 -11.45 -4.03 14.72
C PRO A 113 -12.08 -3.40 15.96
N LYS A 114 -11.30 -3.02 16.99
CA LYS A 114 -11.82 -2.28 18.17
C LYS A 114 -12.58 -1.01 17.79
N LEU A 115 -12.08 -0.24 16.83
CA LEU A 115 -12.73 0.99 16.37
C LEU A 115 -14.03 0.70 15.62
N LEU A 116 -14.01 -0.30 14.73
CA LEU A 116 -15.18 -0.73 13.98
C LEU A 116 -16.28 -1.29 14.88
N ASP A 117 -15.93 -2.10 15.88
CA ASP A 117 -16.88 -2.67 16.83
C ASP A 117 -17.48 -1.59 17.74
N LYS A 118 -16.66 -0.63 18.23
CA LYS A 118 -17.09 0.48 19.10
C LYS A 118 -18.13 1.40 18.47
N PHE A 119 -18.11 1.57 17.15
CA PHE A 119 -19.03 2.42 16.42
C PHE A 119 -20.03 1.64 15.54
N GLU A 120 -20.09 0.31 15.69
CA GLU A 120 -20.97 -0.59 14.93
C GLU A 120 -20.82 -0.40 13.40
N CYS A 121 -19.58 -0.17 12.94
CA CYS A 121 -19.24 0.12 11.55
C CYS A 121 -18.70 -1.12 10.81
N ASP A 122 -18.99 -1.19 9.51
CA ASP A 122 -18.40 -2.18 8.60
C ASP A 122 -16.96 -1.85 8.19
N MET A 123 -16.66 -0.57 7.97
CA MET A 123 -15.38 -0.10 7.40
C MET A 123 -15.04 1.32 7.84
N ILE A 124 -13.75 1.65 7.79
CA ILE A 124 -13.24 3.02 7.98
C ILE A 124 -12.95 3.61 6.60
N VAL A 125 -13.23 4.90 6.40
CA VAL A 125 -12.99 5.59 5.13
C VAL A 125 -12.23 6.89 5.40
N LEU A 126 -11.03 7.04 4.83
CA LEU A 126 -10.18 8.21 5.03
C LEU A 126 -9.19 8.46 3.87
N PRO A 127 -8.64 9.69 3.71
CA PRO A 127 -7.62 9.99 2.71
C PRO A 127 -6.38 9.10 2.83
N THR A 128 -5.77 8.74 1.69
CA THR A 128 -4.66 7.77 1.63
C THR A 128 -3.49 8.10 2.56
N ASN A 129 -3.11 9.37 2.70
CA ASN A 129 -1.99 9.82 3.53
C ASN A 129 -2.21 9.62 5.05
N LEU A 130 -3.42 9.25 5.49
CA LEU A 130 -3.75 8.97 6.89
C LEU A 130 -4.00 7.47 7.16
N ALA A 131 -4.09 6.64 6.11
CA ALA A 131 -4.72 5.32 6.15
C ALA A 131 -3.80 4.13 6.47
N MET A 132 -2.49 4.28 6.27
CA MET A 132 -1.63 3.12 6.00
C MET A 132 -1.18 2.32 7.24
N GLU A 133 -0.50 2.96 8.19
CA GLU A 133 0.31 2.23 9.21
C GLU A 133 -0.49 1.21 10.05
N PRO A 134 -1.65 1.53 10.66
CA PRO A 134 -2.36 0.56 11.51
C PRO A 134 -2.99 -0.58 10.71
N ALA A 135 -3.28 -0.35 9.42
CA ALA A 135 -3.89 -1.36 8.54
C ALA A 135 -2.84 -2.34 8.00
N ASP A 136 -1.66 -1.84 7.63
CA ASP A 136 -0.50 -2.65 7.24
C ASP A 136 -0.04 -3.56 8.40
N VAL A 137 0.29 -2.96 9.56
CA VAL A 137 0.65 -3.70 10.77
C VAL A 137 -0.48 -4.63 11.23
N GLY A 138 -1.74 -4.21 11.04
CA GLY A 138 -2.92 -5.01 11.32
C GLY A 138 -3.20 -6.14 10.34
N GLY A 139 -2.57 -6.19 9.17
CA GLY A 139 -2.94 -7.11 8.09
C GLY A 139 -4.40 -6.96 7.65
N ASN A 140 -4.94 -5.74 7.74
CA ASN A 140 -6.31 -5.39 7.37
C ASN A 140 -6.37 -5.05 5.87
N PRO A 141 -7.41 -5.48 5.13
CA PRO A 141 -7.55 -5.14 3.73
C PRO A 141 -7.81 -3.63 3.57
N VAL A 142 -7.14 -3.03 2.57
CA VAL A 142 -7.29 -1.62 2.20
C VAL A 142 -7.52 -1.52 0.69
N VAL A 143 -8.59 -0.85 0.28
CA VAL A 143 -8.87 -0.53 -1.12
C VAL A 143 -8.82 0.98 -1.31
N ASN A 144 -7.97 1.47 -2.19
CA ASN A 144 -7.85 2.89 -2.50
C ASN A 144 -8.58 3.23 -3.81
N VAL A 145 -9.46 4.23 -3.79
CA VAL A 145 -10.21 4.72 -4.96
C VAL A 145 -9.98 6.22 -5.13
N PRO A 146 -9.76 6.74 -6.35
CA PRO A 146 -9.62 8.18 -6.57
C PRO A 146 -10.84 8.97 -6.05
N MET A 147 -10.61 10.03 -5.27
CA MET A 147 -11.64 10.93 -4.74
C MET A 147 -11.59 12.35 -5.27
N GLY A 148 -10.64 12.66 -6.15
CA GLY A 148 -10.48 13.97 -6.75
C GLY A 148 -9.02 14.30 -7.02
N PHE A 149 -8.73 15.60 -7.07
CA PHE A 149 -7.43 16.16 -7.39
C PHE A 149 -7.15 17.35 -6.48
N TYR A 150 -5.88 17.63 -6.21
CA TYR A 150 -5.47 18.84 -5.49
C TYR A 150 -5.91 20.11 -6.25
N PRO A 151 -6.48 21.11 -5.56
CA PRO A 151 -6.91 22.37 -6.17
C PRO A 151 -5.84 23.10 -6.97
N MET A 152 -6.25 23.96 -7.91
CA MET A 152 -5.31 24.69 -8.78
C MET A 152 -4.36 25.65 -8.04
N GLY A 153 -4.67 26.02 -6.80
CA GLY A 153 -3.84 26.86 -5.93
C GLY A 153 -3.03 26.09 -4.89
N THR A 154 -2.96 24.76 -4.95
CA THR A 154 -2.09 23.97 -4.06
C THR A 154 -0.63 24.28 -4.34
N GLU A 155 0.15 24.56 -3.28
CA GLU A 155 1.60 24.74 -3.38
C GLU A 155 2.28 23.45 -3.86
N ILE A 156 3.29 23.58 -4.73
CA ILE A 156 4.04 22.44 -5.24
C ILE A 156 5.10 22.06 -4.20
N SER A 157 4.93 20.91 -3.55
CA SER A 157 5.99 20.31 -2.73
C SER A 157 6.79 19.31 -3.55
N MET A 158 8.11 19.31 -3.35
CA MET A 158 9.04 18.41 -4.03
C MET A 158 9.67 17.44 -3.03
N ARG A 159 9.80 16.17 -3.40
CA ARG A 159 10.50 15.13 -2.64
C ARG A 159 11.44 14.39 -3.59
N ASN A 160 12.73 14.33 -3.26
CA ASN A 160 13.76 13.64 -4.06
C ASN A 160 13.75 14.04 -5.56
N GLY A 161 13.53 15.33 -5.85
CA GLY A 161 13.47 15.85 -7.22
C GLY A 161 12.17 15.61 -7.98
N LEU A 162 11.16 14.97 -7.36
CA LEU A 162 9.84 14.71 -7.94
C LEU A 162 8.75 15.54 -7.25
N VAL A 163 7.65 15.81 -7.95
CA VAL A 163 6.45 16.46 -7.38
C VAL A 163 5.75 15.49 -6.43
N ASP A 164 5.59 15.89 -5.18
CA ASP A 164 4.97 15.11 -4.10
C ASP A 164 3.50 15.54 -3.91
N CYS A 165 3.26 16.85 -3.76
CA CYS A 165 1.94 17.49 -3.83
C CYS A 165 1.97 18.62 -4.88
N GLY A 166 0.82 18.92 -5.49
CA GLY A 166 0.70 20.06 -6.40
C GLY A 166 -0.63 20.08 -7.17
N PRO A 167 -0.92 21.15 -7.94
CA PRO A 167 -2.16 21.32 -8.69
C PRO A 167 -2.50 20.14 -9.61
N GLY A 168 -3.71 19.60 -9.50
CA GLY A 168 -4.18 18.51 -10.36
C GLY A 168 -3.58 17.12 -10.06
N ILE A 169 -2.73 16.98 -9.03
CA ILE A 169 -2.26 15.67 -8.56
C ILE A 169 -3.47 14.87 -8.00
N PRO A 170 -3.66 13.58 -8.34
CA PRO A 170 -4.78 12.78 -7.84
C PRO A 170 -4.73 12.57 -6.33
N ILE A 171 -5.88 12.55 -5.67
CA ILE A 171 -6.02 12.21 -4.26
C ILE A 171 -6.86 10.94 -4.12
N GLY A 172 -6.37 9.97 -3.35
CA GLY A 172 -7.05 8.72 -3.07
C GLY A 172 -7.85 8.74 -1.76
N LEU A 173 -8.89 7.91 -1.72
CA LEU A 173 -9.71 7.60 -0.56
C LEU A 173 -9.60 6.12 -0.27
N CYS A 174 -9.02 5.79 0.88
CA CYS A 174 -8.83 4.44 1.35
C CYS A 174 -10.06 3.98 2.14
N PHE A 175 -10.58 2.83 1.76
CA PHE A 175 -11.55 2.02 2.49
C PHE A 175 -10.76 0.95 3.25
N ILE A 176 -10.99 0.80 4.55
CA ILE A 176 -10.30 -0.16 5.42
C ILE A 176 -11.32 -1.09 6.08
N GLY A 177 -11.18 -2.40 5.90
CA GLY A 177 -12.08 -3.43 6.46
C GLY A 177 -11.49 -4.16 7.67
N ARG A 178 -12.24 -5.11 8.25
CA ARG A 178 -11.67 -6.16 9.12
C ARG A 178 -10.85 -7.13 8.26
N ARG A 179 -9.97 -7.93 8.88
CA ARG A 179 -9.32 -9.05 8.18
C ARG A 179 -10.39 -9.92 7.52
N TRP A 180 -10.19 -10.26 6.24
CA TRP A 180 -11.09 -11.11 5.44
C TRP A 180 -12.45 -10.48 5.03
N ASP A 181 -12.69 -9.18 5.29
CA ASP A 181 -13.86 -8.44 4.78
C ASP A 181 -13.68 -7.97 3.30
N ASP A 182 -12.72 -8.53 2.57
CA ASP A 182 -12.28 -8.09 1.23
C ASP A 182 -13.44 -7.93 0.22
N GLU A 183 -14.37 -8.90 0.15
CA GLU A 183 -15.54 -8.83 -0.74
C GLU A 183 -16.42 -7.61 -0.44
N LYS A 184 -16.74 -7.39 0.84
CA LYS A 184 -17.54 -6.25 1.30
C LYS A 184 -16.84 -4.93 1.00
N LEU A 185 -15.52 -4.90 1.22
CA LEU A 185 -14.69 -3.72 1.01
C LEU A 185 -14.59 -3.33 -0.47
N ILE A 186 -14.34 -4.32 -1.34
CA ILE A 186 -14.32 -4.15 -2.81
C ILE A 186 -15.69 -3.71 -3.32
N GLY A 187 -16.79 -4.30 -2.82
CA GLY A 187 -18.15 -3.91 -3.18
C GLY A 187 -18.47 -2.45 -2.86
N ALA A 188 -18.11 -1.97 -1.68
CA ALA A 188 -18.30 -0.57 -1.29
C ALA A 188 -17.40 0.40 -2.06
N ALA A 189 -16.12 0.03 -2.26
CA ALA A 189 -15.18 0.80 -3.07
C ALA A 189 -15.64 0.93 -4.53
N TYR A 190 -16.13 -0.16 -5.13
CA TYR A 190 -16.71 -0.17 -6.48
C TYR A 190 -17.96 0.71 -6.58
N ALA A 191 -18.89 0.61 -5.61
CA ALA A 191 -20.08 1.46 -5.58
C ALA A 191 -19.72 2.96 -5.50
N TYR A 192 -18.68 3.32 -4.73
CA TYR A 192 -18.14 4.68 -4.69
C TYR A 192 -17.49 5.09 -6.02
N GLU A 193 -16.67 4.22 -6.63
CA GLU A 193 -16.02 4.48 -7.91
C GLU A 193 -17.06 4.76 -9.00
N GLN A 194 -18.04 3.87 -9.18
CA GLN A 194 -19.04 3.99 -10.25
C GLN A 194 -19.94 5.22 -10.08
N ALA A 195 -20.23 5.62 -8.85
CA ALA A 195 -20.99 6.84 -8.56
C ALA A 195 -20.20 8.14 -8.79
N THR A 196 -18.87 8.11 -8.71
CA THR A 196 -18.04 9.33 -8.70
C THR A 196 -17.18 9.50 -9.94
N LYS A 197 -16.65 8.42 -10.52
CA LYS A 197 -15.84 8.38 -11.75
C LYS A 197 -14.71 9.41 -11.77
N TRP A 198 -14.06 9.65 -10.63
CA TRP A 198 -13.02 10.68 -10.49
C TRP A 198 -11.87 10.53 -11.47
N ARG A 199 -11.47 9.28 -11.78
CA ARG A 199 -10.43 8.97 -12.77
C ARG A 199 -10.77 9.49 -14.18
N GLU A 200 -12.04 9.49 -14.57
CA GLU A 200 -12.52 10.01 -15.87
C GLU A 200 -12.57 11.55 -15.90
N LYS A 201 -12.63 12.20 -14.73
CA LYS A 201 -12.70 13.67 -14.58
C LYS A 201 -11.32 14.35 -14.55
N GLY A 202 -10.25 13.57 -14.37
CA GLY A 202 -8.88 14.07 -14.33
C GLY A 202 -8.26 14.27 -15.71
N LYS A 203 -7.40 15.28 -15.84
CA LYS A 203 -6.47 15.35 -16.97
C LYS A 203 -5.20 14.58 -16.64
N MET A 204 -5.06 13.38 -17.19
CA MET A 204 -3.82 12.61 -17.12
C MET A 204 -2.70 13.40 -17.82
N LEU A 205 -1.71 13.88 -17.06
CA LEU A 205 -0.60 14.70 -17.58
C LEU A 205 0.47 13.87 -18.31
N VAL A 206 0.67 12.63 -17.87
CA VAL A 206 1.58 11.66 -18.49
C VAL A 206 0.82 10.36 -18.69
N LYS A 207 0.79 9.86 -19.93
CA LYS A 207 0.27 8.54 -20.28
C LYS A 207 1.46 7.59 -20.45
N CYS A 208 1.46 6.48 -19.73
CA CYS A 208 2.36 5.37 -20.06
C CYS A 208 1.79 4.64 -21.27
N ASP A 209 2.39 4.85 -22.43
CA ASP A 209 2.07 4.18 -23.71
C ASP A 209 2.92 2.91 -23.95
N ILE A 210 3.42 2.29 -22.88
CA ILE A 210 4.12 1.01 -22.97
C ILE A 210 3.09 -0.11 -23.12
N GLU A 211 3.05 -0.69 -24.32
CA GLU A 211 2.49 -2.01 -24.55
C GLU A 211 3.50 -3.04 -24.02
N LEU A 212 3.10 -3.85 -23.03
CA LEU A 212 3.89 -5.01 -22.62
C LEU A 212 3.82 -6.06 -23.74
N PRO A 213 4.95 -6.50 -24.33
CA PRO A 213 4.93 -7.52 -25.35
C PRO A 213 4.47 -8.84 -24.72
N VAL A 214 3.27 -9.29 -25.07
CA VAL A 214 2.76 -10.60 -24.69
C VAL A 214 3.58 -11.64 -25.47
N SER A 215 4.56 -12.26 -24.80
CA SER A 215 5.42 -13.30 -25.36
C SER A 215 4.68 -14.64 -25.48
N GLY A 216 3.68 -14.67 -26.37
CA GLY A 216 2.95 -15.86 -26.77
C GLY A 216 2.86 -15.95 -28.29
N ASN A 217 3.39 -17.02 -28.86
CA ASN A 217 3.23 -17.31 -30.29
C ASN A 217 1.74 -17.54 -30.62
N ALA A 218 1.10 -16.51 -31.20
CA ALA A 218 -0.17 -16.64 -31.91
C ALA A 218 -0.03 -15.91 -33.24
N GLU A 219 -0.07 -16.65 -34.34
CA GLU A 219 0.06 -16.08 -35.68
C GLU A 219 -1.08 -15.12 -36.01
N LYS A 220 -0.72 -13.97 -36.60
CA LYS A 220 -1.58 -13.11 -37.44
C LYS A 220 -2.93 -12.68 -36.85
N ALA A 221 -2.92 -11.52 -36.20
CA ALA A 221 -4.06 -10.59 -36.25
C ALA A 221 -3.55 -9.22 -36.74
N GLN A 222 -4.07 -8.73 -37.87
CA GLN A 222 -3.80 -7.36 -38.32
C GLN A 222 -4.45 -6.38 -37.35
N VAL A 223 -3.66 -5.57 -36.66
CA VAL A 223 -4.17 -4.52 -35.76
C VAL A 223 -4.58 -3.31 -36.60
N SER A 224 -5.82 -3.33 -37.11
CA SER A 224 -6.48 -2.16 -37.68
C SER A 224 -7.53 -1.62 -36.71
N HIS A 225 -7.28 -0.43 -36.16
CA HIS A 225 -8.25 0.46 -35.52
C HIS A 225 -9.24 -0.15 -34.51
N TRP A 226 -8.90 -0.08 -33.21
CA TRP A 226 -9.90 -0.07 -32.14
C TRP A 226 -9.70 1.12 -31.19
N LEU A 227 -10.30 2.25 -31.58
CA LEU A 227 -10.65 3.31 -30.62
C LEU A 227 -11.75 2.82 -29.66
N CYS A 228 -11.76 3.41 -28.46
CA CYS A 228 -12.82 3.42 -27.46
C CYS A 228 -14.20 2.89 -27.89
N ARG A 229 -14.54 1.66 -27.48
CA ARG A 229 -15.93 1.24 -27.22
C ARG A 229 -15.99 -0.02 -26.35
N LEU A 230 -16.24 0.15 -25.06
CA LEU A 230 -16.76 -0.90 -24.20
C LEU A 230 -17.98 -0.36 -23.46
N HIS A 231 -19.15 -0.69 -24.01
CA HIS A 231 -20.44 -0.51 -23.40
C HIS A 231 -21.28 -1.77 -23.70
N ARG A 232 -21.77 -2.40 -22.62
CA ARG A 232 -22.82 -3.43 -22.54
C ARG A 232 -22.48 -4.90 -22.86
N LEU A 233 -23.00 -5.74 -21.95
CA LEU A 233 -23.23 -7.20 -22.00
C LEU A 233 -21.94 -8.05 -21.86
N HIS A 234 -21.88 -9.06 -20.97
CA HIS A 234 -22.93 -10.00 -20.53
C HIS A 234 -23.11 -10.16 -19.00
N THR A 235 -24.18 -10.86 -18.65
CA THR A 235 -24.67 -11.26 -17.30
C THR A 235 -25.22 -12.71 -17.47
N VAL A 236 -25.34 -13.62 -16.50
CA VAL A 236 -25.60 -13.59 -15.04
C VAL A 236 -24.92 -14.81 -14.37
N TYR A 237 -24.96 -14.93 -13.03
CA TYR A 237 -25.35 -16.13 -12.22
C TYR A 237 -24.55 -16.19 -10.89
N LYS A 238 -25.07 -16.62 -9.74
CA LYS A 238 -26.47 -16.79 -9.22
C LYS A 238 -26.34 -16.97 -7.68
N PHE A 239 -27.08 -16.21 -6.88
CA PHE A 239 -27.12 -16.43 -5.42
C PHE A 239 -27.94 -17.68 -5.05
N TYR A 240 -27.54 -18.35 -3.97
CA TYR A 240 -28.41 -19.22 -3.18
C TYR A 240 -28.50 -18.67 -1.75
N HIS A 241 -29.61 -19.01 -1.09
CA HIS A 241 -30.17 -18.36 0.10
C HIS A 241 -29.28 -18.35 1.34
#